data_AF-A0A4Q4X124-F1
#
_entry.id   AF-A0A4Q4X124-F1
#
_cell.length_a   1.000
_cell.length_b   1.000
_cell.length_c   1.000
_cell.angle_alpha   90.00
_cell.angle_beta   90.00
_cell.angle_gamma   90.00
#
_symmetry.space_group_name_H-M   'P 1'
#
loop_
_entity.id
_entity.type
_entity.pdbx_description
1 polymer ?
#
loop_
_entity_poly.entity_id
_entity_poly.type
_entity_poly.pdbx_seq_one_letter_code
_entity_poly.pdbx_strand_id
1 'polypeptide(L)'
;MTYSQLHELLGSMMKGNALTQQPMHLGDPQHILFATKSTAAGLASLLANVVKISGACVTLDKGLSNGIADGDQFRLYPPSAVYCGLITGDGPAAPVVKPTIVSVCLPEADPDAAFRRIHQDWSSYIHSTLPLDLQFDSLIDEADFSVDTGPDGRILRFRDWEKRHIPYLPSIPANGPGNVKQLMGLLKHLSSYQLLAEAGQTSTRSRTPRYHFELLKEKPDKDVNQKAVASWRVSFKNLEDKPLYVTILDLGPAYGVQRIYPGQYASSQEIKGKTDIPPRGYP
;
A
#
# COMPACT_ATOMS: atom_id res chain seq x y z
N MET A 1 -0.76 -2.06 11.46
CA MET A 1 0.67 -2.26 11.20
C MET A 1 1.39 -1.04 11.73
N THR A 2 2.28 -1.20 12.69
CA THR A 2 3.15 -0.10 13.14
C THR A 2 4.31 0.09 12.18
N TYR A 3 4.99 1.22 12.27
CA TYR A 3 6.23 1.45 11.55
C TYR A 3 7.31 0.40 11.86
N SER A 4 7.41 -0.10 13.11
CA SER A 4 8.33 -1.20 13.43
C SER A 4 7.96 -2.48 12.68
N GLN A 5 6.68 -2.83 12.63
CA GLN A 5 6.19 -4.03 11.94
C GLN A 5 6.38 -3.93 10.43
N LEU A 6 6.13 -2.77 9.84
CA LEU A 6 6.42 -2.54 8.42
C LEU A 6 7.93 -2.61 8.15
N HIS A 7 8.75 -2.02 9.02
CA HIS A 7 10.21 -2.08 8.91
C HIS A 7 10.74 -3.51 9.01
N GLU A 8 10.24 -4.32 9.95
CA GLU A 8 10.59 -5.73 10.10
C GLU A 8 10.12 -6.57 8.90
N LEU A 9 8.91 -6.32 8.39
CA LEU A 9 8.39 -6.97 7.20
C LEU A 9 9.24 -6.63 5.96
N LEU A 10 9.57 -5.35 5.76
CA LEU A 10 10.47 -4.92 4.68
C LEU A 10 11.87 -5.53 4.86
N GLY A 11 12.37 -5.56 6.09
CA GLY A 11 13.67 -6.16 6.42
C GLY A 11 13.72 -7.66 6.15
N SER A 12 12.67 -8.40 6.47
CA SER A 12 12.60 -9.84 6.20
C SER A 12 12.51 -10.13 4.71
N MET A 13 11.74 -9.33 3.95
CA MET A 13 11.68 -9.42 2.49
C MET A 13 13.00 -9.07 1.80
N MET A 14 13.80 -8.18 2.39
CA MET A 14 15.11 -7.81 1.85
C MET A 14 16.21 -8.79 2.22
N LYS A 15 16.16 -9.50 3.36
CA LYS A 15 17.15 -10.52 3.73
C LYS A 15 17.23 -11.70 2.75
N GLY A 16 16.18 -11.95 1.96
CA GLY A 16 16.17 -12.97 0.91
C GLY A 16 16.85 -12.54 -0.40
N ASN A 17 17.15 -11.25 -0.58
CA ASN A 17 17.82 -10.71 -1.76
C ASN A 17 19.13 -10.05 -1.31
N ALA A 18 20.23 -10.20 -2.06
CA ALA A 18 21.54 -9.60 -1.71
C ALA A 18 21.57 -8.06 -1.87
N LEU A 19 20.54 -7.36 -1.39
CA LEU A 19 20.43 -5.92 -1.39
C LEU A 19 20.94 -5.40 -0.03
N THR A 20 22.03 -4.63 -0.07
CA THR A 20 22.68 -4.00 1.09
C THR A 20 21.91 -2.80 1.67
N GLN A 21 20.65 -2.61 1.28
CA GLN A 21 19.85 -1.47 1.68
C GLN A 21 19.07 -1.79 2.95
N GLN A 22 19.32 -1.05 4.03
CA GLN A 22 18.50 -1.14 5.24
C GLN A 22 17.11 -0.53 4.97
N PRO A 23 16.02 -1.14 5.48
CA PRO A 23 14.70 -0.56 5.34
C PRO A 23 14.69 0.82 6.00
N MET A 24 13.94 1.73 5.39
CA MET A 24 13.82 3.10 5.87
C MET A 24 13.25 3.09 7.30
N HIS A 25 13.93 3.75 8.25
CA HIS A 25 13.38 3.98 9.59
C HIS A 25 12.18 4.92 9.48
N LEU A 26 10.99 4.34 9.56
CA LEU A 26 9.73 5.07 9.56
C LEU A 26 9.47 5.58 10.98
N GLY A 27 9.74 6.86 11.25
CA GLY A 27 9.27 7.60 12.44
C GLY A 27 9.26 6.87 13.81
N ASP A 28 8.25 7.18 14.63
CA ASP A 28 8.00 6.47 15.90
C ASP A 28 7.68 5.00 15.60
N PRO A 29 8.47 4.02 16.08
CA PRO A 29 8.28 2.60 15.81
C PRO A 29 6.89 2.08 16.20
N GLN A 30 6.21 2.73 17.16
CA GLN A 30 4.88 2.38 17.63
C GLN A 30 3.76 3.11 16.88
N HIS A 31 4.11 4.02 15.97
CA HIS A 31 3.12 4.74 15.18
C HIS A 31 2.45 3.77 14.20
N ILE A 32 1.13 3.69 14.26
CA ILE A 32 0.35 2.94 13.28
C ILE A 32 0.37 3.73 11.99
N LEU A 33 0.71 3.07 10.89
CA LEU A 33 0.57 3.64 9.55
C LEU A 33 -0.85 4.21 9.35
N PHE A 34 -0.91 5.50 8.99
CA PHE A 34 -2.13 6.26 8.69
C PHE A 34 -3.05 6.55 9.89
N ALA A 35 -2.62 6.28 11.12
CA ALA A 35 -3.35 6.76 12.31
C ALA A 35 -2.84 8.15 12.73
N THR A 36 -3.74 9.06 13.05
CA THR A 36 -3.39 10.37 13.65
C THR A 36 -3.00 10.27 15.13
N LYS A 37 -3.09 9.08 15.72
CA LYS A 37 -2.71 8.78 17.10
C LYS A 37 -1.70 7.64 17.10
N SER A 38 -0.56 7.83 17.78
CA SER A 38 0.31 6.70 18.16
C SER A 38 -0.50 5.74 19.03
N THR A 39 -0.31 4.42 18.91
CA THR A 39 -0.94 3.51 19.87
C THR A 39 -0.52 3.99 21.25
N ALA A 40 -1.47 4.27 22.14
CA ALA A 40 -1.14 4.31 23.55
C ALA A 40 -0.36 3.02 23.84
N ALA A 41 0.82 3.16 24.44
CA ALA A 41 1.91 2.17 24.48
C ALA A 41 1.57 0.77 25.04
N GLY A 42 0.30 0.46 25.30
CA GLY A 42 -0.19 -0.82 25.80
C GLY A 42 -0.84 -1.76 24.77
N LEU A 43 -1.13 -1.35 23.53
CA LEU A 43 -1.81 -2.25 22.56
C LEU A 43 -0.86 -3.12 21.74
N ALA A 44 0.37 -2.65 21.48
CA ALA A 44 1.40 -3.44 20.78
C ALA A 44 2.18 -4.38 21.71
N SER A 45 2.10 -4.20 23.04
CA SER A 45 2.84 -5.03 24.02
C SER A 45 2.28 -6.45 24.17
N LEU A 46 1.07 -6.71 23.64
CA LEU A 46 0.34 -7.97 23.81
C LEU A 46 0.40 -8.90 22.59
N LEU A 47 1.08 -8.50 21.51
CA LEU A 47 1.42 -9.44 20.42
C LEU A 47 2.54 -10.36 20.90
N ALA A 48 2.23 -11.66 20.99
CA ALA A 48 3.14 -12.69 21.47
C ALA A 48 3.35 -13.77 20.40
N ASN A 49 4.60 -14.15 20.18
CA ASN A 49 4.98 -15.23 19.28
C ASN A 49 5.05 -16.55 20.03
N VAL A 50 4.70 -17.63 19.34
CA VAL A 50 4.91 -18.99 19.86
C VAL A 50 6.39 -19.34 19.74
N VAL A 51 7.05 -19.55 20.88
CA VAL A 51 8.48 -19.91 20.94
C VAL A 51 8.67 -21.42 21.04
N LYS A 52 7.74 -22.11 21.70
CA LYS A 52 7.82 -23.56 21.92
C LYS A 52 6.44 -24.17 21.99
N ILE A 53 6.31 -25.38 21.43
CA ILE A 53 5.13 -26.22 21.55
C ILE A 53 5.57 -27.51 22.24
N SER A 54 4.85 -27.92 23.27
CA SER A 54 5.11 -29.15 24.03
C SER A 54 3.79 -29.85 24.30
N GLY A 55 3.41 -30.79 23.43
CA GLY A 55 2.10 -31.43 23.48
C GLY A 55 0.98 -30.41 23.27
N ALA A 56 0.07 -30.31 24.23
CA ALA A 56 -1.04 -29.34 24.21
C ALA A 56 -0.66 -27.97 24.81
N CYS A 57 0.59 -27.76 25.21
CA CYS A 57 1.05 -26.50 25.80
C CYS A 57 1.83 -25.67 24.77
N VAL A 58 1.54 -24.36 24.76
CA VAL A 58 2.20 -23.36 23.93
C VAL A 58 2.93 -22.38 24.83
N THR A 59 4.20 -22.11 24.56
CA THR A 59 5.00 -21.10 25.27
C THR A 59 5.12 -19.85 24.40
N LEU A 60 4.77 -18.70 24.97
CA LEU A 60 4.82 -17.40 24.32
C LEU A 60 6.12 -16.66 24.68
N ASP A 61 6.58 -15.75 23.82
CA ASP A 61 7.72 -14.85 24.08
C ASP A 61 7.37 -13.65 24.99
N LYS A 62 6.16 -13.65 25.56
CA LYS A 62 5.61 -12.63 26.46
C LYS A 62 5.03 -13.29 27.70
N GLY A 63 4.99 -12.54 28.80
CA GLY A 63 4.41 -12.99 30.06
C GLY A 63 3.88 -11.84 30.92
N LEU A 64 3.90 -12.02 32.24
CA LEU A 64 3.33 -11.07 33.21
C LEU A 64 3.89 -9.64 33.06
N SER A 65 5.18 -9.49 32.78
CA SER A 65 5.84 -8.20 32.53
C SER A 65 5.30 -7.45 31.31
N ASN A 66 4.58 -8.13 30.43
CA ASN A 66 3.96 -7.57 29.23
C ASN A 66 2.44 -7.39 29.38
N GLY A 67 1.90 -7.61 30.60
CA GLY A 67 0.48 -7.47 30.90
C GLY A 67 -0.35 -8.71 30.56
N ILE A 68 0.27 -9.88 30.34
CA ILE A 68 -0.43 -11.15 30.15
C ILE A 68 -0.68 -11.79 31.52
N ALA A 69 -1.93 -12.12 31.80
CA ALA A 69 -2.35 -12.76 33.05
C ALA A 69 -3.00 -14.13 32.81
N ASP A 70 -3.08 -14.94 33.87
CA ASP A 70 -3.81 -16.20 33.82
C ASP A 70 -5.29 -15.94 33.54
N GLY A 71 -5.83 -16.66 32.54
CA GLY A 71 -7.21 -16.48 32.06
C GLY A 71 -7.32 -15.66 30.77
N ASP A 72 -6.23 -15.00 30.33
CA ASP A 72 -6.20 -14.32 29.04
C ASP A 72 -6.39 -15.30 27.89
N GLN A 73 -7.22 -14.92 26.92
CA GLN A 73 -7.53 -15.73 25.75
C GLN A 73 -6.77 -15.21 24.53
N PHE A 74 -6.11 -16.14 23.84
CA PHE A 74 -5.34 -15.87 22.64
C PHE A 74 -5.96 -16.54 21.42
N ARG A 75 -5.86 -15.90 20.25
CA ARG A 75 -6.10 -16.55 18.96
C ARG A 75 -4.79 -16.90 18.29
N LEU A 76 -4.69 -18.14 17.81
CA LEU A 76 -3.56 -18.60 17.02
C LEU A 76 -3.77 -18.18 15.56
N TYR A 77 -2.74 -17.61 14.97
CA TYR A 77 -2.72 -17.24 13.56
C TYR A 77 -1.57 -17.94 12.84
N PRO A 78 -1.78 -18.45 11.62
CA PRO A 78 -0.70 -18.99 10.83
C PRO A 78 0.28 -17.86 10.44
N PRO A 79 1.61 -18.13 10.39
CA PRO A 79 2.62 -17.12 10.06
C PRO A 79 2.42 -16.46 8.68
N SER A 80 1.68 -17.13 7.79
CA SER A 80 1.37 -16.66 6.44
C SER A 80 0.28 -15.58 6.38
N ALA A 81 -0.47 -15.36 7.47
CA ALA A 81 -1.55 -14.38 7.51
C ALA A 81 -1.12 -13.13 8.27
N VAL A 82 -1.05 -11.99 7.60
CA VAL A 82 -0.73 -10.70 8.20
C VAL A 82 -1.99 -10.13 8.86
N TYR A 83 -2.07 -10.15 10.19
CA TYR A 83 -3.18 -9.54 10.95
C TYR A 83 -2.70 -8.41 11.86
N CYS A 84 -3.54 -7.38 12.00
CA CYS A 84 -3.33 -6.23 12.86
C CYS A 84 -4.42 -6.14 13.93
N GLY A 85 -4.20 -6.73 15.12
CA GLY A 85 -4.96 -6.38 16.33
C GLY A 85 -5.52 -7.55 17.15
N LEU A 86 -5.62 -7.32 18.47
CA LEU A 86 -6.31 -8.15 19.46
C LEU A 86 -7.82 -7.89 19.45
N ILE A 87 -8.59 -8.91 19.83
CA ILE A 87 -9.99 -8.78 20.21
C ILE A 87 -10.01 -8.66 21.73
N THR A 88 -10.37 -7.48 22.24
CA THR A 88 -10.85 -7.37 23.63
C THR A 88 -12.30 -7.87 23.67
N GLY A 89 -12.70 -8.47 24.80
CA GLY A 89 -13.91 -9.31 24.96
C GLY A 89 -15.27 -8.74 24.53
N ASP A 90 -15.35 -7.48 24.10
CA ASP A 90 -16.59 -6.82 23.66
C ASP A 90 -16.51 -6.20 22.23
N GLY A 91 -15.47 -6.51 21.45
CA GLY A 91 -15.29 -5.97 20.09
C GLY A 91 -15.90 -6.85 18.98
N PRO A 92 -16.58 -6.28 17.96
CA PRO A 92 -17.04 -7.06 16.80
C PRO A 92 -15.83 -7.74 16.14
N ALA A 93 -16.06 -8.95 15.62
CA ALA A 93 -15.04 -9.83 15.05
C ALA A 93 -13.93 -9.07 14.31
N ALA A 94 -12.66 -9.40 14.61
CA ALA A 94 -11.50 -8.82 13.95
C ALA A 94 -11.71 -8.77 12.42
N PRO A 95 -11.37 -7.64 11.77
CA PRO A 95 -11.63 -7.46 10.35
C PRO A 95 -10.90 -8.55 9.57
N VAL A 96 -11.67 -9.46 8.99
CA VAL A 96 -11.17 -10.36 7.95
C VAL A 96 -10.72 -9.45 6.81
N VAL A 97 -9.42 -9.45 6.52
CA VAL A 97 -8.89 -8.70 5.37
C VAL A 97 -9.51 -9.34 4.14
N LYS A 98 -10.49 -8.66 3.55
CA LYS A 98 -11.12 -9.07 2.30
C LYS A 98 -10.00 -9.07 1.24
N PRO A 99 -9.85 -10.15 0.45
CA PRO A 99 -8.94 -10.11 -0.68
C PRO A 99 -9.35 -9.01 -1.66
N THR A 100 -8.36 -8.31 -2.22
CA THR A 100 -8.60 -7.42 -3.35
C THR A 100 -8.91 -8.28 -4.57
N ILE A 101 -10.13 -8.17 -5.08
CA ILE A 101 -10.62 -8.89 -6.24
C ILE A 101 -10.26 -8.10 -7.49
N VAL A 102 -9.52 -8.73 -8.40
CA VAL A 102 -9.11 -8.14 -9.67
C VAL A 102 -9.68 -8.95 -10.81
N SER A 103 -10.55 -8.33 -11.62
CA SER A 103 -11.04 -8.92 -12.88
C SER A 103 -10.04 -8.61 -13.99
N VAL A 104 -9.56 -9.64 -14.69
CA VAL A 104 -8.65 -9.49 -15.83
C VAL A 104 -9.35 -9.95 -17.10
N CYS A 105 -9.68 -8.97 -17.96
CA CYS A 105 -10.39 -9.18 -19.22
C CYS A 105 -9.50 -8.77 -20.39
N LEU A 106 -8.77 -9.72 -20.96
CA LEU A 106 -7.88 -9.48 -22.09
C LEU A 106 -8.52 -10.08 -23.36
N PRO A 107 -8.48 -9.38 -24.51
CA PRO A 107 -9.15 -9.82 -25.72
C PRO A 107 -8.50 -11.11 -26.24
N GLU A 108 -9.33 -12.05 -26.69
CA GLU A 108 -8.89 -13.27 -27.38
C GLU A 108 -8.21 -12.99 -28.74
N ALA A 109 -8.34 -11.76 -29.25
CA ALA A 109 -8.11 -11.44 -30.66
C ALA A 109 -6.63 -11.29 -31.08
N ASP A 110 -5.66 -11.59 -30.21
CA ASP A 110 -4.29 -11.88 -30.64
C ASP A 110 -3.75 -13.13 -29.90
N PRO A 111 -3.59 -14.30 -30.55
CA PRO A 111 -3.36 -15.58 -29.89
C PRO A 111 -2.02 -15.75 -29.14
N ASP A 112 -1.09 -14.79 -29.20
CA ASP A 112 0.29 -15.04 -28.81
C ASP A 112 0.68 -14.57 -27.40
N ALA A 113 1.00 -15.59 -26.60
CA ALA A 113 1.86 -15.65 -25.42
C ALA A 113 1.60 -14.70 -24.24
N ALA A 114 1.13 -13.48 -24.41
CA ALA A 114 1.03 -12.52 -23.32
C ALA A 114 -0.07 -12.86 -22.32
N PHE A 115 -1.29 -13.13 -22.79
CA PHE A 115 -2.38 -13.56 -21.92
C PHE A 115 -2.06 -14.90 -21.25
N ARG A 116 -1.56 -15.86 -22.04
CA ARG A 116 -1.11 -17.17 -21.53
C ARG A 116 0.00 -17.02 -20.49
N ARG A 117 0.99 -16.15 -20.71
CA ARG A 117 2.06 -15.85 -19.74
C ARG A 117 1.49 -15.23 -18.48
N ILE A 118 0.59 -14.25 -18.58
CA ILE A 118 -0.05 -13.67 -17.39
C ILE A 118 -0.77 -14.78 -16.62
N HIS A 119 -1.60 -15.58 -17.29
CA HIS A 119 -2.35 -16.68 -16.69
C HIS A 119 -1.45 -17.81 -16.12
N GLN A 120 -0.29 -18.07 -16.71
CA GLN A 120 0.65 -19.10 -16.24
C GLN A 120 1.54 -18.59 -15.09
N ASP A 121 2.04 -17.37 -15.21
CA ASP A 121 3.13 -16.87 -14.38
C ASP A 121 2.66 -16.00 -13.21
N TRP A 122 1.42 -15.48 -13.21
CA TRP A 122 0.94 -14.56 -12.16
C TRP A 122 1.10 -15.11 -10.75
N SER A 123 0.82 -16.40 -10.56
CA SER A 123 0.85 -17.06 -9.26
C SER A 123 2.23 -17.04 -8.62
N SER A 124 3.30 -17.04 -9.43
CA SER A 124 4.69 -16.92 -8.97
C SER A 124 5.02 -15.54 -8.36
N TYR A 125 4.19 -14.53 -8.65
CA TYR A 125 4.33 -13.17 -8.13
C TYR A 125 3.41 -12.89 -6.94
N ILE A 126 2.46 -13.77 -6.63
CA ILE A 126 1.65 -13.64 -5.43
C ILE A 126 2.48 -14.06 -4.23
N HIS A 127 2.86 -13.06 -3.42
CA HIS A 127 3.35 -13.31 -2.08
C HIS A 127 2.16 -13.51 -1.13
N SER A 128 2.30 -14.43 -0.17
CA SER A 128 1.28 -14.72 0.85
C SER A 128 0.85 -13.53 1.70
N THR A 129 1.57 -12.42 1.62
CA THR A 129 1.37 -11.23 2.47
C THR A 129 0.31 -10.26 1.96
N LEU A 130 -0.13 -10.37 0.70
CA LEU A 130 -1.22 -9.56 0.15
C LEU A 130 -2.29 -10.49 -0.46
N PRO A 131 -3.52 -10.47 0.08
CA PRO A 131 -4.60 -11.29 -0.45
C PRO A 131 -5.11 -10.66 -1.75
N LEU A 132 -4.53 -11.08 -2.86
CA LEU A 132 -4.93 -10.72 -4.22
C LEU A 132 -5.67 -11.91 -4.82
N ASP A 133 -6.91 -11.69 -5.24
CA ASP A 133 -7.72 -12.68 -5.97
C ASP A 133 -7.85 -12.25 -7.43
N LEU A 134 -7.09 -12.89 -8.31
CA LEU A 134 -7.13 -12.63 -9.75
C LEU A 134 -8.13 -13.58 -10.41
N GLN A 135 -9.16 -13.01 -11.02
CA GLN A 135 -10.16 -13.76 -11.74
C GLN A 135 -10.08 -13.42 -13.23
N PHE A 136 -9.91 -14.45 -14.05
CA PHE A 136 -9.75 -14.37 -15.49
C PHE A 136 -11.08 -14.68 -16.20
N ASP A 137 -11.23 -14.16 -17.43
CA ASP A 137 -12.31 -14.54 -18.37
C ASP A 137 -13.74 -14.25 -17.88
N SER A 138 -13.89 -13.44 -16.83
CA SER A 138 -15.17 -13.01 -16.29
C SER A 138 -15.13 -11.54 -15.92
N LEU A 139 -16.02 -10.75 -16.52
CA LEU A 139 -16.35 -9.42 -16.01
C LEU A 139 -17.09 -9.62 -14.69
N ILE A 140 -16.42 -9.26 -13.60
CA ILE A 140 -17.00 -9.34 -12.26
C ILE A 140 -17.42 -7.95 -11.88
N ASP A 141 -18.72 -7.75 -11.72
CA ASP A 141 -19.27 -6.45 -11.36
C ASP A 141 -18.80 -5.98 -9.97
N GLU A 142 -18.43 -6.91 -9.09
CA GLU A 142 -17.94 -6.65 -7.73
C GLU A 142 -16.42 -6.59 -7.61
N ALA A 143 -15.67 -6.57 -8.72
CA ALA A 143 -14.23 -6.46 -8.68
C ALA A 143 -13.79 -5.07 -8.18
N ASP A 144 -12.79 -5.05 -7.30
CA ASP A 144 -12.21 -3.82 -6.77
C ASP A 144 -11.43 -3.06 -7.86
N PHE A 145 -10.82 -3.82 -8.78
CA PHE A 145 -10.15 -3.33 -9.97
C PHE A 145 -10.46 -4.21 -11.17
N SER A 146 -10.57 -3.59 -12.36
CA SER A 146 -10.60 -4.34 -13.62
C SER A 146 -9.43 -3.97 -14.51
N VAL A 147 -8.79 -4.96 -15.13
CA VAL A 147 -7.72 -4.81 -16.10
C VAL A 147 -8.24 -5.21 -17.47
N ASP A 148 -8.16 -4.30 -18.44
CA ASP A 148 -8.49 -4.57 -19.84
C ASP A 148 -7.38 -4.09 -20.78
N THR A 149 -7.51 -4.36 -22.07
CA THR A 149 -6.65 -3.72 -23.08
C THR A 149 -7.31 -2.48 -23.67
N GLY A 150 -6.50 -1.48 -23.99
CA GLY A 150 -6.95 -0.36 -24.81
C GLY A 150 -7.48 -0.78 -26.20
N PRO A 151 -8.14 0.14 -26.93
CA PRO A 151 -8.70 -0.11 -28.27
C PRO A 151 -7.67 -0.60 -29.29
N ASP A 152 -6.40 -0.30 -29.06
CA ASP A 152 -5.29 -0.74 -29.91
C ASP A 152 -4.74 -2.12 -29.51
N GLY A 153 -5.22 -2.71 -28.42
CA GLY A 153 -4.74 -3.98 -27.87
C GLY A 153 -3.32 -3.93 -27.31
N ARG A 154 -2.66 -2.77 -27.28
CA ARG A 154 -1.21 -2.67 -27.01
C ARG A 154 -0.88 -2.34 -25.57
N ILE A 155 -1.79 -1.68 -24.87
CA ILE A 155 -1.55 -1.16 -23.52
C ILE A 155 -2.66 -1.66 -22.59
N LEU A 156 -2.26 -2.15 -21.42
CA LEU A 156 -3.18 -2.50 -20.34
C LEU A 156 -3.76 -1.23 -19.72
N ARG A 157 -5.06 -1.22 -19.51
CA ARG A 157 -5.79 -0.16 -18.80
C ARG A 157 -6.38 -0.72 -17.53
N PHE A 158 -6.49 0.14 -16.54
CA PHE A 158 -6.98 -0.20 -15.22
C PHE A 158 -8.19 0.68 -14.93
N ARG A 159 -9.21 0.07 -14.35
CA ARG A 159 -10.40 0.77 -13.87
C ARG A 159 -10.64 0.45 -12.40
N ASP A 160 -11.23 1.41 -11.70
CA ASP A 160 -11.71 1.24 -10.34
C ASP A 160 -13.01 0.41 -10.30
N TRP A 161 -13.50 0.14 -9.09
CA TRP A 161 -14.77 -0.53 -8.84
C TRP A 161 -16.00 0.18 -9.46
N GLU A 162 -15.91 1.49 -9.73
CA GLU A 162 -16.92 2.25 -10.48
C GLU A 162 -16.75 2.15 -12.01
N LYS A 163 -15.83 1.30 -12.47
CA LYS A 163 -15.46 1.10 -13.88
C LYS A 163 -14.91 2.38 -14.54
N ARG A 164 -14.41 3.33 -13.75
CA ARG A 164 -13.75 4.56 -14.23
C ARG A 164 -12.26 4.30 -14.43
N HIS A 165 -11.72 4.88 -15.50
CA HIS A 165 -10.30 4.79 -15.79
C HIS A 165 -9.48 5.43 -14.67
N ILE A 166 -8.48 4.71 -14.15
CA ILE A 166 -7.57 5.25 -13.14
C ILE A 166 -6.48 6.06 -13.85
N PRO A 167 -6.46 7.39 -13.72
CA PRO A 167 -5.51 8.22 -14.45
C PRO A 167 -4.09 8.08 -13.88
N TYR A 168 -3.11 8.44 -14.70
CA TYR A 168 -1.69 8.52 -14.32
C TYR A 168 -1.02 7.21 -13.88
N LEU A 169 -1.64 6.06 -14.12
CA LEU A 169 -0.94 4.79 -13.99
C LEU A 169 0.07 4.62 -15.12
N PRO A 170 1.28 4.12 -14.84
CA PRO A 170 2.23 3.71 -15.85
C PRO A 170 1.61 2.81 -16.91
N SER A 171 1.89 3.15 -18.17
CA SER A 171 1.50 2.33 -19.30
C SER A 171 2.23 1.01 -19.27
N ILE A 172 1.49 -0.09 -19.11
CA ILE A 172 2.04 -1.44 -19.18
C ILE A 172 1.72 -1.99 -20.57
N PRO A 173 2.73 -2.34 -21.38
CA PRO A 173 2.49 -3.02 -22.64
C PRO A 173 1.73 -4.33 -22.38
N ALA A 174 0.63 -4.54 -23.12
CA ALA A 174 -0.12 -5.79 -23.08
C ALA A 174 0.80 -6.96 -23.49
N ASN A 175 1.73 -6.71 -24.42
CA ASN A 175 2.70 -7.67 -24.93
C ASN A 175 4.13 -7.30 -24.54
N GLY A 176 4.92 -8.28 -24.12
CA GLY A 176 6.35 -8.13 -23.85
C GLY A 176 6.84 -9.11 -22.78
N PRO A 177 8.16 -9.33 -22.66
CA PRO A 177 8.72 -10.27 -21.68
C PRO A 177 8.60 -9.80 -20.22
N GLY A 178 8.37 -8.50 -19.99
CA GLY A 178 8.25 -7.91 -18.65
C GLY A 178 6.82 -7.60 -18.20
N ASN A 179 5.82 -7.87 -19.04
CA ASN A 179 4.44 -7.41 -18.81
C ASN A 179 3.84 -8.01 -17.53
N VAL A 180 4.04 -9.32 -17.26
CA VAL A 180 3.51 -9.99 -16.06
C VAL A 180 4.09 -9.36 -14.80
N LYS A 181 5.42 -9.21 -14.74
CA LYS A 181 6.10 -8.62 -13.59
C LYS A 181 5.63 -7.18 -13.33
N GLN A 182 5.46 -6.39 -14.39
CA GLN A 182 4.98 -5.01 -14.28
C GLN A 182 3.53 -4.96 -13.81
N LEU A 183 2.66 -5.78 -14.40
CA LEU A 183 1.24 -5.90 -14.04
C LEU A 183 1.09 -6.30 -12.57
N MET A 184 1.73 -7.39 -12.17
CA MET A 184 1.68 -7.90 -10.80
C MET A 184 2.28 -6.93 -9.80
N GLY A 185 3.36 -6.24 -10.18
CA GLY A 185 3.92 -5.14 -9.39
C GLY A 185 2.87 -4.06 -9.15
N LEU A 186 2.25 -3.54 -10.21
CA LEU A 186 1.24 -2.49 -10.10
C LEU A 186 0.00 -2.95 -9.30
N LEU A 187 -0.53 -4.15 -9.56
CA LEU A 187 -1.70 -4.68 -8.83
C LEU A 187 -1.41 -4.85 -7.34
N LYS A 188 -0.20 -5.28 -6.97
CA LYS A 188 0.25 -5.35 -5.58
C LYS A 188 0.18 -3.98 -4.90
N HIS A 189 0.59 -2.93 -5.61
CA HIS A 189 0.54 -1.56 -5.08
C HIS A 189 -0.89 -1.06 -4.96
N LEU A 190 -1.72 -1.26 -6.00
CA LEU A 190 -3.14 -0.88 -5.94
C LEU A 190 -3.87 -1.57 -4.78
N SER A 191 -3.63 -2.87 -4.56
CA SER A 191 -4.20 -3.62 -3.45
C SER A 191 -3.74 -3.09 -2.09
N SER A 192 -2.45 -2.73 -1.99
CA SER A 192 -1.92 -2.09 -0.78
C SER A 192 -2.61 -0.75 -0.52
N TYR A 193 -2.79 0.09 -1.55
CA TYR A 193 -3.50 1.36 -1.41
C TYR A 193 -4.97 1.19 -1.01
N GLN A 194 -5.65 0.21 -1.59
CA GLN A 194 -7.03 -0.10 -1.22
C GLN A 194 -7.13 -0.51 0.25
N LEU A 195 -6.28 -1.43 0.70
CA LEU A 195 -6.27 -1.89 2.09
C LEU A 195 -6.04 -0.72 3.06
N LEU A 196 -5.17 0.23 2.68
CA LEU A 196 -4.94 1.45 3.44
C LEU A 196 -6.13 2.40 3.43
N ALA A 197 -6.79 2.56 2.27
CA ALA A 197 -7.98 3.38 2.13
C ALA A 197 -9.13 2.83 3.00
N GLU A 198 -9.34 1.52 2.99
CA GLU A 198 -10.35 0.83 3.80
C GLU A 198 -10.03 0.90 5.29
N ALA A 199 -8.77 0.70 5.67
CA ALA A 199 -8.32 0.86 7.06
C ALA A 199 -8.54 2.30 7.57
N GLY A 200 -8.44 3.31 6.69
CA GLY A 200 -8.73 4.71 7.02
C GLY A 200 -10.23 5.03 7.15
N GLN A 201 -11.12 4.21 6.58
CA GLN A 201 -12.57 4.47 6.58
C GLN A 201 -13.26 4.10 7.91
N THR A 202 -12.57 3.46 8.86
CA THR A 202 -13.16 3.12 10.17
C THR A 202 -13.47 4.33 11.05
N SER A 203 -13.04 5.54 10.69
CA SER A 203 -13.46 6.76 11.38
C SER A 203 -14.83 7.22 10.87
N THR A 204 -15.87 6.83 11.60
CA THR A 204 -17.24 7.35 11.46
C THR A 204 -17.24 8.87 11.23
N ARG A 205 -17.82 9.29 10.09
CA ARG A 205 -18.19 10.68 9.75
C ARG A 205 -17.05 11.70 9.53
N SER A 206 -15.87 11.28 9.10
CA SER A 206 -14.89 12.25 8.58
C SER A 206 -15.38 12.78 7.23
N ARG A 207 -15.85 14.03 7.23
CA ARG A 207 -16.16 14.79 6.01
C ARG A 207 -14.93 14.80 5.09
N THR A 208 -15.10 14.43 3.82
CA THR A 208 -14.03 14.51 2.82
C THR A 208 -13.48 15.94 2.77
N PRO A 209 -12.17 16.15 3.00
CA PRO A 209 -11.61 17.49 2.94
C PRO A 209 -11.66 18.02 1.52
N ARG A 210 -12.07 19.28 1.35
CA ARG A 210 -11.98 19.97 0.06
C ARG A 210 -10.56 20.46 -0.17
N TYR A 211 -9.99 20.06 -1.29
CA TYR A 211 -8.70 20.53 -1.76
C TYR A 211 -8.70 20.63 -3.28
N HIS A 212 -7.75 21.40 -3.80
CA HIS A 212 -7.41 21.42 -5.22
C HIS A 212 -6.04 20.79 -5.38
N PHE A 213 -5.91 19.82 -6.29
CA PHE A 213 -4.65 19.14 -6.58
C PHE A 213 -4.42 19.09 -8.09
N GLU A 214 -3.26 19.53 -8.53
CA GLU A 214 -2.87 19.52 -9.94
C GLU A 214 -1.40 19.17 -10.12
N LEU A 215 -1.11 18.44 -11.20
CA LEU A 215 0.23 18.21 -11.70
C LEU A 215 0.48 19.15 -12.88
N LEU A 216 1.30 20.16 -12.66
CA LEU A 216 1.64 21.17 -13.66
C LEU A 216 2.93 20.79 -14.36
N LYS A 217 2.91 20.68 -15.69
CA LYS A 217 4.12 20.41 -16.47
C LYS A 217 4.98 21.68 -16.47
N GLU A 218 6.24 21.53 -16.07
CA GLU A 218 7.21 22.63 -16.05
C GLU A 218 8.27 22.42 -17.12
N LYS A 219 8.90 23.52 -17.54
CA LYS A 219 10.13 23.42 -18.32
C LYS A 219 11.22 22.85 -17.41
N PRO A 220 11.98 21.84 -17.87
CA PRO A 220 13.07 21.29 -17.08
C PRO A 220 14.08 22.39 -16.78
N ASP A 221 14.40 22.55 -15.50
CA ASP A 221 15.48 23.42 -15.05
C ASP A 221 16.81 22.72 -15.40
N LYS A 222 17.45 23.21 -16.47
CA LYS A 222 18.72 22.64 -16.96
C LYS A 222 19.88 22.94 -16.02
N ASP A 223 19.74 23.93 -15.14
CA ASP A 223 20.77 24.27 -14.16
C ASP A 223 20.79 23.24 -13.02
N VAL A 224 19.62 22.70 -12.67
CA VAL A 224 19.47 21.65 -11.65
C VAL A 224 19.69 20.25 -12.23
N ASN A 225 19.15 19.95 -13.42
CA ASN A 225 19.31 18.65 -14.05
C ASN A 225 19.36 18.74 -15.58
N GLN A 226 20.59 18.82 -16.11
CA GLN A 226 20.86 18.90 -17.56
C GLN A 226 20.27 17.74 -18.38
N LYS A 227 19.97 16.60 -17.74
CA LYS A 227 19.42 15.40 -18.39
C LYS A 227 17.90 15.29 -18.29
N ALA A 228 17.23 16.22 -17.60
CA ALA A 228 15.77 16.18 -17.45
C ALA A 228 15.07 16.47 -18.79
N VAL A 229 14.33 15.48 -19.29
CA VAL A 229 13.51 15.60 -20.52
C VAL A 229 12.13 16.20 -20.25
N ALA A 230 11.67 16.16 -18.99
CA ALA A 230 10.45 16.80 -18.53
C ALA A 230 10.58 17.13 -17.04
N SER A 231 9.87 18.17 -16.60
CA SER A 231 9.70 18.48 -15.18
C SER A 231 8.21 18.62 -14.89
N TRP A 232 7.84 18.30 -13.66
CA TRP A 232 6.47 18.42 -13.16
C TRP A 232 6.51 19.07 -11.78
N ARG A 233 5.55 19.94 -11.52
CA ARG A 233 5.30 20.56 -10.22
C ARG A 233 3.98 20.04 -9.68
N VAL A 234 4.02 19.59 -8.44
CA VAL A 234 2.82 19.28 -7.68
C VAL A 234 2.28 20.57 -7.08
N SER A 235 1.03 20.91 -7.42
CA SER A 235 0.28 22.01 -6.82
C SER A 235 -0.82 21.42 -5.94
N PHE A 236 -0.89 21.84 -4.69
CA PHE A 236 -1.95 21.46 -3.77
C PHE A 236 -2.40 22.68 -2.98
N LYS A 237 -3.72 22.88 -2.92
CA LYS A 237 -4.37 23.93 -2.16
C LYS A 237 -5.40 23.34 -1.22
N ASN A 238 -5.27 23.65 0.06
CA ASN A 238 -6.28 23.32 1.05
C ASN A 238 -7.45 24.32 0.91
N LEU A 239 -8.66 23.84 0.59
CA LEU A 239 -9.86 24.68 0.46
C LEU A 239 -10.71 24.69 1.73
N GLU A 240 -10.30 23.95 2.77
CA GLU A 240 -10.94 23.98 4.08
C GLU A 240 -10.40 25.12 4.95
N ASP A 241 -11.16 25.47 5.99
CA ASP A 241 -10.71 26.42 7.02
C ASP A 241 -9.72 25.78 8.01
N LYS A 242 -9.76 24.46 8.13
CA LYS A 242 -8.90 23.68 9.04
C LYS A 242 -7.61 23.25 8.34
N PRO A 243 -6.50 23.09 9.08
CA PRO A 243 -5.28 22.57 8.50
C PRO A 243 -5.47 21.14 7.99
N LEU A 244 -4.80 20.81 6.88
CA LEU A 244 -4.65 19.47 6.37
C LEU A 244 -3.20 19.04 6.51
N TYR A 245 -2.98 17.76 6.82
CA TYR A 245 -1.66 17.18 6.89
C TYR A 245 -1.43 16.34 5.64
N VAL A 246 -0.44 16.72 4.84
CA VAL A 246 -0.17 16.11 3.53
C VAL A 246 1.20 15.47 3.51
N THR A 247 1.26 14.27 2.96
CA THR A 247 2.49 13.51 2.74
C THR A 247 2.50 13.08 1.29
N ILE A 248 3.58 13.41 0.58
CA ILE A 248 3.75 13.00 -0.82
C ILE A 248 4.77 11.87 -0.86
N LEU A 249 4.36 10.74 -1.43
CA LEU A 249 5.21 9.57 -1.63
C LEU A 249 5.70 9.57 -3.07
N ASP A 250 7.01 9.73 -3.24
CA ASP A 250 7.68 9.61 -4.53
C ASP A 250 7.96 8.14 -4.79
N LEU A 251 7.28 7.60 -5.79
CA LEU A 251 7.31 6.18 -6.12
C LEU A 251 8.27 5.96 -7.29
N GLY A 252 9.15 4.96 -7.14
CA GLY A 252 10.03 4.54 -8.21
C GLY A 252 9.32 3.77 -9.32
N PRO A 253 10.05 3.34 -10.37
CA PRO A 253 9.48 2.54 -11.47
C PRO A 253 8.89 1.18 -11.04
N ALA A 254 9.36 0.65 -9.91
CA ALA A 254 8.80 -0.55 -9.27
C ALA A 254 7.77 -0.20 -8.18
N TYR A 255 7.34 1.07 -8.12
CA TYR A 255 6.40 1.68 -7.19
C TYR A 255 6.78 1.55 -5.70
N GLY A 256 8.02 1.15 -5.41
CA GLY A 256 8.57 1.33 -4.07
C GLY A 256 8.72 2.82 -3.75
N VAL A 257 8.45 3.20 -2.51
CA VAL A 257 8.66 4.57 -2.04
C VAL A 257 10.16 4.88 -2.07
N GLN A 258 10.57 5.75 -2.98
CA GLN A 258 11.95 6.23 -3.09
C GLN A 258 12.21 7.40 -2.15
N ARG A 259 11.26 8.34 -2.07
CA ARG A 259 11.34 9.52 -1.21
C ARG A 259 9.99 9.85 -0.59
N ILE A 260 10.03 10.46 0.57
CA ILE A 260 8.87 10.99 1.27
C ILE A 260 9.08 12.49 1.41
N TYR A 261 8.07 13.27 1.03
CA TYR A 261 8.06 14.71 1.22
C TYR A 261 7.09 15.07 2.37
N PRO A 262 7.44 16.01 3.27
CA PRO A 262 8.52 17.00 3.10
C PRO A 262 9.93 16.52 3.48
N GLY A 263 10.09 15.33 4.05
CA GLY A 263 11.40 14.75 4.33
C GLY A 263 11.28 13.29 4.70
N GLN A 264 12.39 12.55 4.63
CA GLN A 264 12.44 11.10 4.83
C GLN A 264 11.96 10.64 6.23
N TYR A 265 11.95 11.56 7.21
CA TYR A 265 11.50 11.33 8.59
C TYR A 265 10.29 12.18 8.99
N ALA A 266 9.77 13.01 8.08
CA ALA A 266 8.62 13.84 8.37
C ALA A 266 7.34 13.03 8.21
N SER A 267 6.46 13.06 9.22
CA SER A 267 5.18 12.34 9.15
C SER A 267 4.25 12.95 8.10
N SER A 268 4.20 14.28 8.03
CA SER A 268 3.36 15.07 7.11
C SER A 268 3.73 16.55 7.19
N GLN A 269 3.44 17.32 6.13
CA GLN A 269 3.46 18.78 6.16
C GLN A 269 2.07 19.32 6.50
N GLU A 270 1.98 20.22 7.49
CA GLU A 270 0.76 20.97 7.75
C GLU A 270 0.55 22.05 6.68
N ILE A 271 -0.63 22.03 6.05
CA ILE A 271 -1.08 23.02 5.08
C ILE A 271 -2.26 23.75 5.72
N LYS A 272 -2.04 25.02 6.04
CA LYS A 272 -3.07 25.85 6.66
C LYS A 272 -4.28 25.99 5.75
N GLY A 273 -5.44 26.22 6.36
CA GLY A 273 -6.68 26.43 5.62
C GLY A 273 -6.55 27.57 4.61
N LYS A 274 -7.14 27.40 3.42
CA LYS A 274 -7.12 28.38 2.31
C LYS A 274 -5.73 28.75 1.79
N THR A 275 -4.69 27.96 2.07
CA THR A 275 -3.32 28.20 1.60
C THR A 275 -2.83 27.10 0.66
N ASP A 276 -1.89 27.46 -0.20
CA ASP A 276 -1.16 26.53 -1.07
C ASP A 276 0.01 25.90 -0.30
N ILE A 277 0.49 24.74 -0.77
CA ILE A 277 1.82 24.26 -0.35
C ILE A 277 2.82 25.34 -0.73
N PRO A 278 3.61 25.88 0.23
CA PRO A 278 4.60 26.88 -0.11
C PRO A 278 5.56 26.30 -1.16
N PRO A 279 5.80 27.00 -2.29
CA PRO A 279 6.84 26.58 -3.22
C PRO A 279 8.13 26.55 -2.41
N ARG A 280 8.80 25.40 -2.35
CA ARG A 280 10.03 25.30 -1.58
C ARG A 280 11.00 26.39 -2.05
N GLY A 281 11.30 27.33 -1.15
CA GLY A 281 12.65 27.88 -1.10
C GLY A 281 13.53 26.72 -0.64
N TYR A 282 14.36 26.21 -1.54
CA TYR A 282 15.46 25.33 -1.15
C TYR A 282 16.39 26.11 -0.22
N PRO A 283 16.75 25.61 0.99
CA PRO A 283 18.10 25.81 1.48
C PRO A 283 19.10 25.01 0.64
#